data_AF-A0A7C4F0N4-F1
#
_entry.id   AF-A0A7C4F0N4-F1
#
_cell.length_a   1.000
_cell.length_b   1.000
_cell.length_c   1.000
_cell.angle_alpha   90.00
_cell.angle_beta   90.00
_cell.angle_gamma   90.00
#
_symmetry.space_group_name_H-M   'P 1'
#
loop_
_entity.id
_entity.type
_entity.pdbx_description
1 polymer ?
#
loop_
_entity_poly.entity_id
_entity_poly.type
_entity_poly.pdbx_seq_one_letter_code
_entity_poly.pdbx_strand_id
1 'polypeptide(L)'
;MRQRPGMETNSEKCVICGRSVETESKQSFCRLHMEAYRNIVKNYGNWRNAYGDLTPEEFLKRLENNEYAGKWVKEVARVVLSSRDLLQLFLDDLSCLSKKD
;
A
#
# COMPACT_ATOMS: atom_id res chain seq x y z
N MET A 1 -42.40 2.58 5.40
CA MET A 1 -41.41 1.53 5.16
C MET A 1 -40.26 2.15 4.38
N ARG A 2 -39.14 2.53 5.02
CA ARG A 2 -37.97 3.05 4.31
C ARG A 2 -37.17 1.86 3.81
N GLN A 3 -37.15 1.64 2.50
CA GLN A 3 -36.33 0.60 1.89
C GLN A 3 -34.87 0.88 2.25
N ARG A 4 -34.23 -0.08 2.93
CA ARG A 4 -32.77 -0.09 3.10
C ARG A 4 -32.17 -0.36 1.72
N PRO A 5 -31.36 0.54 1.15
CA PRO A 5 -30.60 0.20 -0.05
C PRO A 5 -29.72 -0.99 0.30
N GLY A 6 -29.96 -2.12 -0.36
CA GLY A 6 -29.07 -3.27 -0.30
C GLY A 6 -27.73 -2.83 -0.85
N MET A 7 -26.70 -2.88 -0.01
CA MET A 7 -25.33 -2.58 -0.37
C MET A 7 -24.91 -3.61 -1.43
N GLU A 8 -24.82 -3.15 -2.67
CA GLU A 8 -24.41 -3.93 -3.83
C GLU A 8 -22.95 -4.34 -3.58
N THR A 9 -22.72 -5.57 -3.14
CA THR A 9 -21.38 -6.10 -2.91
C THR A 9 -20.73 -6.38 -4.26
N ASN A 10 -20.23 -5.33 -4.91
CA ASN A 10 -19.23 -5.52 -5.95
C ASN A 10 -17.99 -6.04 -5.23
N SER A 11 -17.76 -7.35 -5.34
CA SER A 11 -16.69 -8.04 -4.63
C SER A 11 -15.35 -7.52 -5.18
N GLU A 12 -14.83 -6.46 -4.57
CA GLU A 12 -13.55 -5.89 -4.93
C GLU A 12 -12.49 -6.99 -4.78
N LYS A 13 -11.71 -7.20 -5.84
CA LYS A 13 -10.64 -8.21 -5.86
C LYS A 13 -9.31 -7.51 -5.68
N CYS A 14 -8.42 -8.18 -4.96
CA CYS A 14 -7.06 -7.72 -4.79
C CYS A 14 -6.38 -7.58 -6.14
N VAL A 15 -5.88 -6.38 -6.45
CA VAL A 15 -5.21 -6.12 -7.74
C VAL A 15 -3.94 -6.96 -7.95
N ILE A 16 -3.38 -7.52 -6.87
CA ILE A 16 -2.15 -8.31 -6.90
C ILE A 16 -2.43 -9.82 -7.04
N CYS A 17 -3.39 -10.37 -6.30
CA CYS A 17 -3.61 -11.82 -6.22
C CYS A 17 -5.05 -12.28 -6.44
N GLY A 18 -5.98 -11.36 -6.72
CA GLY A 18 -7.38 -11.67 -7.01
C GLY A 18 -8.24 -12.13 -5.83
N ARG A 19 -7.67 -12.23 -4.61
CA ARG A 19 -8.42 -12.54 -3.39
C ARG A 19 -9.44 -11.46 -3.06
N SER A 20 -10.52 -11.81 -2.38
CA SER A 20 -11.52 -10.85 -1.92
C SER A 20 -10.91 -9.77 -1.02
N VAL A 21 -11.29 -8.53 -1.30
CA VAL A 21 -11.02 -7.37 -0.45
C VAL A 21 -12.11 -7.36 0.62
N GLU A 22 -11.73 -7.61 1.87
CA GLU A 22 -12.66 -7.72 3.00
C GLU A 22 -13.12 -6.34 3.52
N THR A 23 -12.46 -5.26 3.11
CA THR A 23 -12.69 -3.90 3.60
C THR A 23 -12.51 -2.87 2.49
N GLU A 24 -13.40 -1.89 2.39
CA GLU A 24 -13.24 -0.74 1.49
C GLU A 24 -11.84 -0.13 1.67
N SER A 25 -11.01 -0.27 0.63
CA SER A 25 -9.62 0.20 0.63
C SER A 25 -9.38 0.91 -0.69
N LYS A 26 -8.85 2.14 -0.64
CA LYS A 26 -8.57 2.94 -1.85
C LYS A 26 -7.63 2.21 -2.83
N GLN A 27 -6.81 1.29 -2.32
CA GLN A 27 -5.82 0.52 -3.06
C GLN A 27 -6.34 -0.83 -3.58
N SER A 28 -7.57 -1.23 -3.20
CA SER A 28 -8.16 -2.55 -3.50
C SER A 28 -7.19 -3.72 -3.22
N PHE A 29 -6.59 -3.74 -2.02
CA PHE A 29 -5.72 -4.83 -1.57
C PHE A 29 -6.46 -5.80 -0.64
N CYS A 30 -6.18 -7.10 -0.76
CA CYS A 30 -6.64 -8.06 0.26
C CYS A 30 -5.93 -7.79 1.59
N ARG A 31 -6.43 -8.40 2.68
CA ARG A 31 -5.91 -8.21 4.04
C ARG A 31 -4.39 -8.30 4.16
N LEU A 32 -3.76 -9.29 3.51
CA LEU A 32 -2.32 -9.52 3.60
C LEU A 32 -1.50 -8.47 2.83
N HIS A 33 -1.94 -8.09 1.63
CA HIS A 33 -1.29 -7.02 0.87
C HIS A 33 -1.52 -5.65 1.51
N MET A 34 -2.67 -5.44 2.15
CA MET A 34 -2.93 -4.21 2.90
C MET A 34 -2.07 -4.11 4.16
N GLU A 35 -1.84 -5.21 4.87
CA GLU A 35 -0.90 -5.25 6.00
C GLU A 35 0.54 -4.96 5.55
N ALA A 36 0.98 -5.57 4.45
CA ALA A 36 2.27 -5.27 3.85
C ALA A 36 2.40 -3.79 3.45
N TYR A 37 1.39 -3.22 2.78
CA TYR A 37 1.35 -1.80 2.42
C TYR A 37 1.48 -0.89 3.65
N ARG A 38 0.71 -1.15 4.71
CA ARG A 38 0.78 -0.38 5.96
C ARG A 38 2.17 -0.46 6.58
N ASN A 39 2.82 -1.62 6.55
CA ASN A 39 4.18 -1.77 7.06
C ASN A 39 5.20 -1.00 6.22
N ILE A 40 5.06 -0.99 4.89
CA ILE A 40 5.91 -0.19 3.99
C ILE A 40 5.80 1.29 4.34
N VAL A 41 4.58 1.82 4.39
CA VAL A 41 4.27 3.22 4.72
C VAL A 41 4.87 3.62 6.07
N LYS A 42 4.67 2.80 7.11
CA LYS A 42 5.20 3.06 8.47
C LYS A 42 6.72 3.06 8.54
N ASN A 43 7.40 2.19 7.81
CA ASN A 43 8.86 2.04 7.89
C ASN A 43 9.63 3.03 7.00
N TYR A 44 8.95 3.70 6.07
CA TYR A 44 9.60 4.64 5.16
C TYR A 44 10.37 5.75 5.89
N GLY A 45 9.81 6.30 6.99
CA GLY A 45 10.49 7.32 7.79
C GLY A 45 11.84 6.85 8.34
N ASN A 46 11.88 5.65 8.91
CA ASN A 46 13.10 5.05 9.44
C ASN A 46 14.14 4.81 8.34
N TRP A 47 13.70 4.34 7.17
CA TRP A 47 14.58 4.16 6.01
C TRP A 47 15.08 5.51 5.46
N ARG A 48 14.23 6.52 5.36
CA ARG A 48 14.64 7.87 4.93
C ARG A 48 15.72 8.43 5.85
N ASN A 49 15.54 8.31 7.17
CA ASN A 49 16.50 8.77 8.16
C ASN A 49 17.83 8.00 8.08
N ALA A 50 17.78 6.67 7.95
CA ALA A 50 18.99 5.83 7.91
C ALA A 50 19.82 6.03 6.64
N TYR A 51 19.19 6.35 5.50
CA TYR A 51 19.87 6.47 4.21
C TYR A 51 20.18 7.92 3.77
N GLY A 52 19.73 8.93 4.52
CA GLY A 52 19.98 10.34 4.22
C GLY A 52 19.31 10.80 2.92
N ASP A 53 18.01 11.12 3.00
CA ASP A 53 17.19 11.63 1.88
C ASP A 53 16.82 10.60 0.80
N LEU A 54 16.33 9.44 1.24
CA LEU A 54 15.76 8.43 0.35
C LEU A 54 14.40 8.85 -0.23
N THR A 55 14.28 8.89 -1.55
CA THR A 55 12.98 9.16 -2.20
C THR A 55 12.02 7.97 -2.04
N PRO A 56 10.69 8.21 -2.07
CA PRO A 56 9.70 7.13 -1.96
C PRO A 56 9.86 6.05 -3.03
N GLU A 57 10.18 6.43 -4.27
CA GLU A 57 10.38 5.51 -5.39
C GLU A 57 11.62 4.64 -5.19
N GLU A 58 12.75 5.23 -4.78
CA GLU A 58 13.98 4.49 -4.51
C GLU A 58 13.81 3.53 -3.33
N PHE A 59 13.05 3.93 -2.31
CA PHE A 59 12.66 3.04 -1.21
C PHE A 59 11.89 1.81 -1.70
N LEU A 60 10.85 2.00 -2.53
CA LEU A 60 10.07 0.90 -3.07
C LEU A 60 10.92 -0.01 -3.97
N LYS A 61 11.82 0.55 -4.79
CA LYS A 61 12.72 -0.25 -5.64
C LYS A 61 13.68 -1.09 -4.80
N ARG A 62 14.21 -0.53 -3.70
CA ARG A 62 15.05 -1.28 -2.77
C ARG A 62 14.28 -2.40 -2.10
N LEU A 63 13.02 -2.17 -1.70
CA LEU A 63 12.17 -3.21 -1.12
C LEU A 63 11.89 -4.35 -2.10
N GLU A 64 11.59 -4.03 -3.37
CA GLU A 64 11.35 -5.05 -4.41
C GLU A 64 12.56 -5.98 -4.58
N ASN A 65 13.77 -5.41 -4.57
CA ASN A 65 15.03 -6.13 -4.81
C ASN A 65 15.66 -6.73 -3.53
N ASN A 66 15.13 -6.44 -2.34
CA ASN A 66 15.72 -6.89 -1.08
C ASN A 66 15.38 -8.36 -0.79
N GLU A 67 16.36 -9.27 -0.84
CA GLU A 67 16.17 -10.70 -0.57
C GLU A 67 15.50 -10.99 0.78
N TYR A 68 15.77 -10.17 1.81
CA TYR A 68 15.22 -10.29 3.16
C TYR A 68 13.79 -9.74 3.31
N ALA A 69 13.28 -9.01 2.31
CA ALA A 69 11.91 -8.55 2.34
C ALA A 69 10.93 -9.70 2.03
N GLY A 70 9.85 -9.77 2.81
CA GLY A 70 8.80 -10.77 2.63
C GLY A 70 8.12 -10.65 1.26
N LYS A 71 7.62 -11.78 0.73
CA LYS A 71 6.97 -11.84 -0.60
C LYS A 71 5.89 -10.77 -0.78
N TRP A 72 4.99 -10.62 0.20
CA TRP A 72 3.89 -9.65 0.15
C TRP A 72 4.39 -8.20 0.04
N VAL A 73 5.48 -7.87 0.73
CA VAL A 73 6.11 -6.54 0.69
C VAL A 73 6.67 -6.26 -0.70
N LYS A 74 7.38 -7.23 -1.30
CA LYS A 74 7.92 -7.12 -2.66
C LYS A 74 6.82 -6.93 -3.70
N GLU A 75 5.74 -7.70 -3.59
CA GLU A 75 4.61 -7.61 -4.51
C GLU A 75 3.92 -6.25 -4.43
N VAL A 76 3.66 -5.74 -3.21
CA VAL A 76 3.09 -4.40 -3.03
C VAL A 76 4.03 -3.34 -3.59
N ALA A 77 5.33 -3.40 -3.26
CA ALA A 77 6.29 -2.41 -3.72
C ALA A 77 6.34 -2.33 -5.25
N ARG A 78 6.37 -3.48 -5.93
CA ARG A 78 6.34 -3.57 -7.39
C ARG A 78 5.07 -2.94 -7.97
N VAL A 79 3.90 -3.28 -7.44
CA VAL A 79 2.61 -2.80 -7.99
C VAL A 79 2.39 -1.32 -7.71
N VAL A 80 2.79 -0.82 -6.53
CA VAL A 80 2.75 0.61 -6.22
C VAL A 80 3.67 1.39 -7.15
N LEU A 81 4.88 0.91 -7.44
CA LEU A 81 5.78 1.54 -8.41
C LEU A 81 5.25 1.53 -9.85
N SER A 82 4.52 0.46 -10.22
CA SER A 82 4.07 0.26 -11.60
C SER A 82 2.78 1.01 -11.94
N SER A 83 2.01 1.44 -10.93
CA SER A 83 0.72 2.13 -11.10
C SER A 83 0.78 3.56 -10.62
N ARG A 84 0.49 4.51 -11.51
CA ARG A 84 0.49 5.95 -11.19
C ARG A 84 -0.49 6.29 -10.06
N ASP A 85 -1.69 5.71 -10.10
CA ASP A 85 -2.72 5.97 -9.10
C ASP A 85 -2.31 5.43 -7.72
N LEU A 86 -1.73 4.23 -7.67
CA LEU A 86 -1.25 3.65 -6.41
C LEU A 86 -0.02 4.37 -5.87
N LEU A 87 0.90 4.81 -6.74
CA LEU A 87 2.03 5.63 -6.34
C LEU A 87 1.55 6.95 -5.76
N GLN A 88 0.58 7.60 -6.39
CA GLN A 88 0.03 8.86 -5.91
C GLN A 88 -0.66 8.71 -4.56
N LEU A 89 -1.44 7.65 -4.35
CA LEU A 89 -2.03 7.31 -3.05
C LEU A 89 -0.97 7.06 -1.98
N PHE A 90 0.12 6.35 -2.33
CA PHE A 90 1.24 6.12 -1.42
C PHE A 90 1.92 7.42 -0.98
N LEU A 91 2.15 8.35 -1.91
CA LEU A 91 2.71 9.67 -1.59
C LEU A 91 1.79 10.48 -0.66
N ASP A 92 0.47 10.41 -0.89
CA ASP A 92 -0.54 11.04 -0.01
C ASP A 92 -0.48 10.47 1.41
N ASP A 93 -0.45 9.14 1.54
CA ASP A 93 -0.31 8.44 2.83
C ASP A 93 0.98 8.83 3.56
N LEU A 94 2.10 8.95 2.85
CA LEU A 94 3.37 9.41 3.44
C LEU A 94 3.29 10.85 3.95
N SER A 95 2.65 11.74 3.19
CA SER A 95 2.51 13.16 3.57
C SER A 95 1.67 13.34 4.85
N CYS A 96 0.72 12.44 5.10
CA CYS A 96 -0.10 12.45 6.30
C CYS A 96 0.67 12.01 7.57
N LEU A 97 1.73 11.21 7.43
CA LEU A 97 2.55 10.76 8.57
C LEU A 97 3.53 11.81 9.10
N SER A 98 3.95 12.76 8.27
CA SER A 98 4.87 13.85 8.66
C SER A 98 4.21 14.98 9.48
N LYS A 99 2.97 14.81 9.95
CA LYS A 99 2.25 15.81 10.77
C LYS A 99 2.15 15.42 12.26
N LYS A 100 3.00 14.53 12.74
CA LYS A 100 2.85 13.89 14.07
C LYS A 100 3.98 14.21 15.05
N ASP A 101 4.65 15.34 14.85
CA ASP A 101 5.63 15.92 15.76
C ASP A 101 4.99 17.04 16.60
#